data_AF-A0AAQ3IGD0-F1
#
_entry.id   AF-A0AAQ3IGD0-F1
#
_cell.length_a   1.000
_cell.length_b   1.000
_cell.length_c   1.000
_cell.angle_alpha   90.00
_cell.angle_beta   90.00
_cell.angle_gamma   90.00
#
_symmetry.space_group_name_H-M   'P 1'
#
loop_
_entity.id
_entity.type
_entity.pdbx_description
1 polymer ?
#
loop_
_entity_poly.entity_id
_entity_poly.type
_entity_poly.pdbx_seq_one_letter_code
_entity_poly.pdbx_strand_id
1 'polypeptide(L)' 'MFGLGKRRSRFGRFLDREGIAQEEVRQKAGIGHGTMTSMCNDRDYAPRISTWVKVQRALRSLGYEVDREDYFDC' A
#
# COMPACT_ATOMS: atom_id res chain seq x y z
N MET A 1 12.66 18.53 1.97
CA MET A 1 11.85 17.78 2.95
C MET A 1 10.59 18.60 3.27
N PHE A 2 9.41 18.11 2.89
CA PHE A 2 8.13 18.72 3.28
C PHE A 2 7.46 17.82 4.32
N GLY A 3 7.79 18.10 5.59
CA GLY A 3 7.17 17.46 6.75
C GLY A 3 5.80 18.05 7.03
N LEU A 4 4.77 17.24 6.82
CA LEU A 4 3.48 17.34 7.49
C LEU A 4 3.02 15.91 7.85
N GLY A 5 3.81 15.26 8.72
CA GLY A 5 3.33 14.37 9.79
C GLY A 5 2.31 13.26 9.50
N LYS A 6 2.04 12.86 8.25
CA LYS A 6 1.20 11.67 8.00
C LYS A 6 1.99 10.45 8.44
N ARG A 7 1.52 9.78 9.49
CA ARG A 7 2.12 8.55 10.01
C ARG A 7 2.17 7.52 8.89
N ARG A 8 3.34 7.17 8.35
CA ARG A 8 3.41 6.09 7.36
C ARG A 8 3.07 4.76 8.04
N SER A 9 2.25 3.95 7.36
CA SER A 9 1.95 2.57 7.75
C SER A 9 3.16 1.66 7.46
N ARG A 10 3.10 0.37 7.83
CA ARG A 10 4.10 -0.63 7.39
C ARG A 10 4.13 -0.72 5.85
N PHE A 11 2.96 -0.81 5.23
CA PHE A 11 2.81 -0.83 3.76
C PHE A 11 3.38 0.42 3.08
N GLY A 12 3.05 1.61 3.61
CA GLY A 12 3.53 2.87 3.07
C GLY A 12 5.06 2.99 3.11
N ARG A 13 5.67 2.55 4.22
CA ARG A 13 7.14 2.51 4.36
C ARG A 13 7.80 1.53 3.39
N PHE A 14 7.15 0.40 3.12
CA PHE A 14 7.63 -0.54 2.11
C PHE A 14 7.68 0.12 0.72
N LEU A 15 6.60 0.77 0.29
CA LEU A 15 6.59 1.46 -1.01
C LEU A 15 7.69 2.53 -1.10
N ASP A 16 7.90 3.30 -0.02
CA ASP A 16 8.98 4.30 0.03
C ASP A 16 10.37 3.67 -0.09
N ARG A 17 10.60 2.55 0.61
CA ARG A 17 11.89 1.85 0.62
C ARG A 17 12.23 1.26 -0.74
N GLU A 18 11.23 0.67 -1.41
CA GLU A 18 11.39 0.07 -2.74
C GLU A 18 11.31 1.11 -3.88
N GLY A 19 11.04 2.38 -3.57
CA GLY A 19 10.90 3.44 -4.57
C GLY A 19 9.64 3.30 -5.45
N ILE A 20 8.61 2.61 -4.96
CA ILE A 20 7.37 2.35 -5.69
C ILE A 20 6.39 3.52 -5.51
N ALA A 21 5.92 4.09 -6.61
CA ALA A 21 4.93 5.17 -6.56
C ALA A 21 3.54 4.66 -6.13
N GLN A 22 2.93 5.30 -5.13
CA GLN A 22 1.57 4.96 -4.66
C GLN A 22 0.54 4.99 -5.80
N GLU A 23 0.68 5.97 -6.69
CA GLU A 23 -0.20 6.17 -7.83
C GLU A 23 -0.08 5.04 -8.87
N GLU A 24 1.12 4.51 -9.09
CA GLU A 24 1.35 3.38 -9.98
C GLU A 24 0.65 2.12 -9.48
N VAL A 25 0.83 1.79 -8.19
CA VAL A 25 0.15 0.65 -7.56
C VAL A 25 -1.37 0.85 -7.58
N ARG A 26 -1.85 2.08 -7.35
CA ARG A 26 -3.28 2.41 -7.36
C ARG A 26 -3.90 2.15 -8.73
N GLN A 27 -3.27 2.63 -9.79
CA GLN A 27 -3.75 2.47 -11.17
C GLN A 27 -3.74 0.99 -11.57
N LYS A 28 -2.65 0.27 -11.31
CA LYS A 28 -2.53 -1.17 -11.60
C LYS A 28 -3.52 -2.02 -10.80
N ALA A 29 -3.77 -1.67 -9.53
CA ALA A 29 -4.73 -2.38 -8.69
C ALA A 29 -6.19 -1.98 -8.96
N GLY A 30 -6.43 -0.86 -9.66
CA GLY A 30 -7.78 -0.35 -9.94
C GLY A 30 -8.56 -0.01 -8.66
N ILE A 31 -7.89 0.60 -7.67
CA ILE A 31 -8.52 0.99 -6.39
C ILE A 31 -8.66 2.50 -6.24
N GLY A 32 -9.56 2.92 -5.35
CA GLY A 32 -9.80 4.33 -5.06
C GLY A 32 -8.60 5.02 -4.39
N HIS A 33 -8.43 6.31 -4.66
CA HIS A 33 -7.35 7.12 -4.08
C HIS A 33 -7.39 7.15 -2.55
N GLY A 34 -8.59 7.25 -1.96
CA GLY A 34 -8.77 7.20 -0.50
C GLY A 34 -8.27 5.89 0.11
N THR A 35 -8.60 4.75 -0.51
CA THR A 35 -8.14 3.43 -0.08
C THR A 35 -6.62 3.32 -0.11
N MET A 36 -5.97 3.71 -1.22
CA MET A 36 -4.51 3.69 -1.31
C MET A 36 -3.86 4.60 -0.26
N THR A 37 -4.42 5.80 -0.09
CA THR A 37 -3.94 6.78 0.90
C THR A 37 -4.04 6.22 2.32
N SER A 38 -5.15 5.58 2.70
CA SER A 38 -5.33 4.94 4.00
C SER A 38 -4.36 3.78 4.20
N MET A 39 -4.23 2.88 3.21
CA MET A 39 -3.23 1.80 3.26
C MET A 39 -1.82 2.31 3.51
N CYS A 40 -1.49 3.50 3.00
CA CYS A 40 -0.17 4.11 3.06
C CYS A 40 0.11 4.94 4.32
N ASN A 41 -0.93 5.49 4.96
CA ASN A 41 -0.80 6.55 5.98
C ASN A 41 -1.61 6.30 7.26
N ASP A 42 -2.37 5.22 7.33
CA ASP A 42 -3.10 4.84 8.52
C ASP A 42 -2.55 3.49 9.01
N ARG A 43 -2.11 3.45 10.27
CA ARG A 43 -1.50 2.26 10.88
C ARG A 43 -2.55 1.26 11.35
N ASP A 44 -3.77 1.74 11.60
CA ASP A 44 -4.88 0.95 12.10
C ASP A 44 -5.81 0.51 10.94
N TYR A 45 -5.55 1.01 9.73
CA TYR A 45 -6.29 0.61 8.54
C TYR A 45 -5.81 -0.73 7.97
N ALA A 46 -6.67 -1.74 8.03
CA ALA A 46 -6.53 -2.98 7.27
C ALA A 46 -7.52 -3.00 6.10
N PRO A 47 -7.06 -3.13 4.84
CA PRO A 47 -7.98 -3.26 3.71
C PRO A 47 -8.71 -4.61 3.77
N ARG A 48 -9.89 -4.66 3.14
CA ARG A 48 -10.59 -5.92 2.86
C ARG A 48 -9.69 -6.85 2.05
N ILE A 49 -9.83 -8.15 2.24
CA ILE A 49 -9.04 -9.18 1.51
C ILE A 49 -9.15 -8.99 -0.01
N SER A 50 -10.35 -8.67 -0.53
CA SER A 50 -10.55 -8.42 -1.96
C SER A 50 -9.76 -7.22 -2.50
N THR A 51 -9.60 -6.16 -1.70
CA THR A 51 -8.74 -5.02 -2.03
C THR A 51 -7.27 -5.42 -1.98
N TRP A 52 -6.87 -6.16 -0.95
CA TRP A 52 -5.50 -6.66 -0.83
C TRP A 52 -5.10 -7.53 -2.03
N VAL A 53 -5.93 -8.48 -2.45
CA VAL A 53 -5.65 -9.35 -3.61
C VAL A 53 -5.37 -8.54 -4.88
N LYS A 54 -6.09 -7.42 -5.09
CA LYS A 54 -5.81 -6.53 -6.24
C LYS A 54 -4.45 -5.85 -6.11
N VAL A 55 -4.13 -5.34 -4.93
CA VAL A 55 -2.84 -4.70 -4.64
C VAL A 55 -1.68 -5.69 -4.75
N GLN A 56 -1.82 -6.89 -4.19
CA GLN A 56 -0.83 -7.96 -4.28
C GLN A 56 -0.57 -8.37 -5.73
N ARG A 57 -1.63 -8.49 -6.56
CA ARG A 57 -1.47 -8.75 -8.00
C ARG A 57 -0.74 -7.61 -8.72
N ALA A 58 -1.04 -6.36 -8.37
CA ALA A 58 -0.36 -5.20 -8.93
C ALA A 58 1.13 -5.19 -8.56
N LEU A 59 1.47 -5.43 -7.29
CA LEU A 59 2.86 -5.53 -6.81
C LEU A 59 3.60 -6.69 -7.45
N ARG A 60 2.94 -7.85 -7.61
CA ARG A 60 3.52 -9.00 -8.33
C ARG A 60 3.81 -8.68 -9.80
N SER A 61 2.96 -7.89 -10.46
CA SER A 61 3.23 -7.41 -11.84
C SER A 61 4.42 -6.46 -11.93
N LEU A 62 4.85 -5.90 -10.79
CA LEU A 62 6.03 -5.05 -10.64
C LEU A 62 7.27 -5.84 -10.17
N GLY A 63 7.14 -7.17 -9.99
CA GLY A 63 8.24 -8.03 -9.54
C GLY A 63 8.36 -8.17 -8.02
N TYR A 64 7.38 -7.69 -7.25
CA TYR A 64 7.38 -7.80 -5.79
C TYR A 64 6.45 -8.92 -5.33
N GLU A 65 7.00 -9.89 -4.63
CA GLU A 65 6.25 -10.91 -3.92
C GLU A 65 6.10 -10.48 -2.45
N VAL A 66 4.85 -10.37 -2.00
CA VAL A 66 4.51 -9.75 -0.72
C VAL A 66 3.33 -10.45 -0.08
N ASP A 67 3.36 -10.53 1.26
CA ASP A 67 2.28 -11.11 2.06
C ASP A 67 1.53 -10.06 2.87
N ARG A 68 0.25 -10.31 3.14
CA ARG A 68 -0.63 -9.34 3.81
C ARG A 68 -0.15 -9.05 5.24
N GLU A 69 0.25 -10.10 5.95
CA GLU A 69 0.63 -10.10 7.36
C GLU A 69 1.92 -9.30 7.61
N ASP A 70 2.73 -9.08 6.57
CA ASP A 70 3.91 -8.22 6.65
C ASP A 70 3.56 -6.74 6.86
N TYR A 71 2.31 -6.35 6.59
CA TYR A 71 1.91 -4.95 6.59
C TYR A 71 0.67 -4.63 7.42
N PHE A 72 -0.25 -5.57 7.55
CA PHE A 72 -1.52 -5.37 8.24
C PHE A 72 -1.65 -6.42 9.32
N ASP A 73 -1.68 -5.99 10.57
CA ASP A 73 -1.94 -6.85 11.71
C ASP A 73 -3.45 -7.20 11.66
N CYS A 74 -3.78 -8.48 11.44
CA CYS A 74 -5.14 -8.95 11.21
C CYS A 74 -5.46 -10.22 11.98
#